data_AF-A0A2V5ZLN4-F1
#
_entry.id   AF-A0A2V5ZLN4-F1
#
_cell.length_a   1.000
_cell.length_b   1.000
_cell.length_c   1.000
_cell.angle_alpha   90.00
_cell.angle_beta   90.00
_cell.angle_gamma   90.00
#
_symmetry.space_group_name_H-M   'P 1'
#
loop_
_entity.id
_entity.type
_entity.pdbx_description
1 polymer ?
#
loop_
_entity_poly.entity_id
_entity_poly.type
_entity_poly.pdbx_seq_one_letter_code
_entity_poly.pdbx_strand_id
1 'polypeptide(L)'
;MPDAEVSRAAGQSVSMSDLRRSILSRVSRSFYLSIRLLPKRLRDPVSLGYLLARASDTIADTADIPVALRMEKLELLARAIQGEPPGDSIVDLSATIAPLQKDEAERALIEALQQCLDWLEQIDVEDREDVSIAVNFSIWSAFRIPESSPRSKPRPSSTNTLTSLPAVPENSGRSFVFVTCRNFHRGAKPKCSISQSNTESVCS
;
A
#
# COMPACT_ATOMS: atom_id res chain seq x y z
N MET A 1 -3.07 52.53 -1.20
CA MET A 1 -1.89 51.83 -0.63
C MET A 1 -2.35 51.04 0.59
N PRO A 2 -1.98 49.77 0.71
CA PRO A 2 -2.65 48.71 -0.04
C PRO A 2 -3.19 47.57 0.85
N ASP A 3 -4.12 46.88 0.22
CA ASP A 3 -4.59 45.50 0.35
C ASP A 3 -3.77 44.55 1.24
N ALA A 4 -4.45 43.98 2.24
CA ALA A 4 -4.05 42.73 2.88
C ALA A 4 -5.05 41.64 2.50
N GLU A 5 -5.14 41.38 1.18
CA GLU A 5 -5.66 40.13 0.67
C GLU A 5 -4.61 39.05 0.98
N VAL A 6 -4.71 38.48 2.19
CA VAL A 6 -3.98 37.26 2.54
C VAL A 6 -4.61 36.13 1.71
N SER A 7 -4.05 35.94 0.52
CA SER A 7 -4.20 34.73 -0.29
C SER A 7 -3.74 33.54 0.54
N ARG A 8 -4.68 32.96 1.30
CA ARG A 8 -4.54 31.61 1.83
C ARG A 8 -4.51 30.68 0.62
N ALA A 9 -3.31 30.19 0.32
CA ALA A 9 -3.06 29.16 -0.68
C ALA A 9 -4.10 28.05 -0.53
N ALA A 10 -4.91 27.89 -1.57
CA ALA A 10 -5.80 26.75 -1.72
C ALA A 10 -4.95 25.49 -1.54
N GLY A 11 -5.33 24.66 -0.55
CA GLY A 11 -4.86 23.29 -0.47
C GLY A 11 -5.19 22.61 -1.79
N GLN A 12 -4.19 22.47 -2.64
CA GLN A 12 -4.35 21.75 -3.90
C GLN A 12 -4.60 20.29 -3.52
N SER A 13 -5.84 19.84 -3.65
CA SER A 13 -6.15 18.42 -3.71
C SER A 13 -5.48 17.87 -4.97
N VAL A 14 -4.23 17.43 -4.84
CA VAL A 14 -3.48 16.82 -5.94
C VAL A 14 -4.30 15.64 -6.44
N SER A 15 -4.66 15.63 -7.72
CA SER A 15 -5.49 14.56 -8.27
C SER A 15 -4.67 13.26 -8.42
N MET A 16 -5.31 12.09 -8.34
CA MET A 16 -4.65 10.78 -8.56
C MET A 16 -3.85 10.74 -9.88
N SER A 17 -4.40 11.39 -10.91
CA SER A 17 -3.74 11.46 -12.21
C SER A 17 -2.47 12.31 -12.18
N ASP A 18 -2.45 13.35 -11.33
CA ASP A 18 -1.28 14.17 -11.10
C ASP A 18 -0.24 13.38 -10.31
N LEU A 19 -0.60 12.74 -9.19
CA LEU A 19 0.33 11.87 -8.42
C LEU A 19 1.00 10.82 -9.32
N ARG A 20 0.19 10.11 -10.10
CA ARG A 20 0.70 9.10 -11.04
C ARG A 20 1.58 9.69 -12.13
N ARG A 21 1.32 10.89 -12.62
CA ARG A 21 2.13 11.46 -13.71
C ARG A 21 3.38 12.15 -13.17
N SER A 22 3.23 12.99 -12.17
CA SER A 22 4.27 13.85 -11.64
C SER A 22 5.25 13.08 -10.76
N ILE A 23 4.77 12.22 -9.85
CA ILE A 23 5.63 11.52 -8.89
C ILE A 23 6.17 10.23 -9.51
N LEU A 24 5.30 9.36 -10.02
CA LEU A 24 5.70 8.04 -10.51
C LEU A 24 6.75 8.12 -11.64
N SER A 25 6.60 9.06 -12.56
CA SER A 25 7.55 9.24 -13.66
C SER A 25 8.93 9.71 -13.20
N ARG A 26 9.01 10.36 -12.03
CA ARG A 26 10.25 10.85 -11.42
C ARG A 26 10.93 9.74 -10.60
N VAL A 27 10.17 8.99 -9.80
CA VAL A 27 10.73 7.89 -8.98
C VAL A 27 11.08 6.65 -9.81
N SER A 28 10.41 6.42 -10.95
CA SER A 28 10.79 5.34 -11.89
C SER A 28 10.21 5.51 -13.29
N ARG A 29 11.04 5.99 -14.22
CA ARG A 29 10.66 6.15 -15.64
C ARG A 29 10.29 4.83 -16.30
N SER A 30 11.09 3.78 -16.09
CA SER A 30 10.88 2.48 -16.73
C SER A 30 9.57 1.84 -16.28
N PHE A 31 9.29 1.87 -14.97
CA PHE A 31 8.04 1.32 -14.44
C PHE A 31 6.82 2.13 -14.87
N TYR A 32 6.93 3.47 -14.88
CA TYR A 32 5.88 4.34 -15.41
C TYR A 32 5.50 4.01 -16.86
N LEU A 33 6.48 3.72 -17.72
CA LEU A 33 6.23 3.30 -19.10
C LEU A 33 5.53 1.94 -19.17
N SER A 34 5.94 0.97 -18.34
CA SER A 34 5.31 -0.34 -18.26
C SER A 34 3.82 -0.27 -17.88
N ILE A 35 3.45 0.60 -16.94
CA ILE A 35 2.04 0.78 -16.55
C ILE A 35 1.16 1.26 -17.72
N ARG A 36 1.72 2.02 -18.66
CA ARG A 36 0.94 2.49 -19.83
C ARG A 36 0.48 1.34 -20.73
N LEU A 37 1.15 0.19 -20.66
CA LEU A 37 0.80 -1.03 -21.39
C LEU A 37 -0.33 -1.83 -20.70
N LEU A 38 -0.60 -1.56 -19.42
CA LEU A 38 -1.65 -2.27 -18.68
C LEU A 38 -3.06 -1.83 -19.12
N PRO A 39 -4.07 -2.71 -18.97
CA PRO A 39 -5.48 -2.35 -19.08
C PRO A 39 -5.83 -1.18 -18.17
N LYS A 40 -6.70 -0.26 -18.63
CA LYS A 40 -7.02 0.99 -17.90
C LYS A 40 -7.39 0.74 -16.43
N ARG A 41 -8.13 -0.34 -16.13
CA ARG A 41 -8.57 -0.72 -14.79
C ARG A 41 -7.42 -1.01 -13.82
N LEU A 42 -6.31 -1.59 -14.31
CA LEU A 42 -5.19 -1.97 -13.45
C LEU A 42 -4.16 -0.85 -13.27
N ARG A 43 -4.25 0.22 -14.06
CA ARG A 43 -3.22 1.27 -14.03
C ARG A 43 -3.17 1.97 -12.68
N ASP A 44 -4.32 2.26 -12.11
CA ASP A 44 -4.43 3.01 -10.87
C ASP A 44 -3.98 2.17 -9.66
N PRO A 45 -4.50 0.95 -9.41
CA PRO A 45 -4.05 0.13 -8.28
C PRO A 45 -2.56 -0.26 -8.38
N VAL A 46 -2.06 -0.59 -9.58
CA VAL A 46 -0.63 -0.92 -9.75
C VAL A 46 0.27 0.30 -9.55
N SER A 47 -0.16 1.49 -10.00
CA SER A 47 0.60 2.72 -9.75
C SER A 47 0.68 3.02 -8.26
N LEU A 48 -0.46 2.94 -7.56
CA LEU A 48 -0.53 3.22 -6.14
C LEU A 48 0.28 2.23 -5.31
N GLY A 49 0.14 0.93 -5.58
CA GLY A 49 0.91 -0.10 -4.89
C GLY A 49 2.41 0.08 -5.07
N TYR A 50 2.86 0.48 -6.26
CA TYR A 50 4.27 0.80 -6.47
C TYR A 50 4.73 2.03 -5.69
N LEU A 51 3.95 3.12 -5.66
CA LEU A 51 4.31 4.33 -4.92
C LEU A 51 4.44 4.04 -3.41
N LEU A 52 3.50 3.28 -2.84
CA LEU A 52 3.54 2.90 -1.43
C LEU A 52 4.69 1.95 -1.11
N ALA A 53 4.96 0.96 -1.97
CA ALA A 53 6.11 0.08 -1.81
C ALA A 53 7.43 0.86 -1.91
N ARG A 54 7.55 1.78 -2.87
CA ARG A 54 8.75 2.62 -3.01
C ARG A 54 8.93 3.56 -1.82
N ALA A 55 7.85 4.12 -1.29
CA ALA A 55 7.91 4.94 -0.08
C ALA A 55 8.40 4.12 1.11
N SER A 56 7.96 2.87 1.26
CA SER A 56 8.48 1.98 2.31
C SER A 56 9.96 1.66 2.15
N ASP A 57 10.44 1.44 0.93
CA ASP A 57 11.87 1.24 0.66
C ASP A 57 12.68 2.49 1.03
N THR A 58 12.22 3.69 0.64
CA THR A 58 12.86 4.97 1.01
C THR A 58 12.93 5.16 2.53
N ILE A 59 11.86 4.83 3.27
CA ILE A 59 11.88 4.86 4.74
C ILE A 59 12.90 3.83 5.26
N ALA A 60 12.88 2.61 4.72
CA ALA A 60 13.80 1.51 5.09
C ALA A 60 15.28 1.84 4.81
N ASP A 61 15.56 2.65 3.79
CA ASP A 61 16.90 3.04 3.36
C ASP A 61 17.42 4.31 4.06
N THR A 62 16.60 4.98 4.88
CA THR A 62 16.98 6.20 5.60
C THR A 62 17.95 5.87 6.75
N ALA A 63 19.25 5.86 6.44
CA ALA A 63 20.33 5.52 7.37
C ALA A 63 20.56 6.57 8.47
N ASP A 64 20.11 7.82 8.25
CA ASP A 64 20.33 8.94 9.16
C ASP A 64 19.45 8.90 10.43
N ILE A 65 18.57 7.90 10.56
CA ILE A 65 17.77 7.66 11.77
C ILE A 65 18.04 6.28 12.40
N PRO A 66 17.86 6.14 13.73
CA PRO A 66 17.99 4.85 14.43
C PRO A 66 17.05 3.79 13.86
N VAL A 67 17.51 2.54 13.83
CA VAL A 67 16.74 1.39 13.32
C VAL A 67 15.37 1.26 14.00
N ALA A 68 15.31 1.46 15.33
CA ALA A 68 14.06 1.40 16.08
C ALA A 68 13.02 2.43 15.60
N LEU A 69 13.46 3.67 15.34
CA LEU A 69 12.57 4.72 14.83
C LEU A 69 12.11 4.41 13.40
N ARG A 70 13.00 3.84 12.58
CA ARG A 70 12.67 3.40 11.23
C ARG A 70 11.58 2.32 11.23
N MET A 71 11.70 1.34 12.12
CA MET A 71 10.69 0.30 12.32
C MET A 71 9.35 0.88 12.75
N GLU A 72 9.34 1.81 13.72
CA GLU A 72 8.12 2.49 14.16
C GLU A 72 7.40 3.19 13.00
N LYS A 73 8.15 3.88 12.12
CA LYS A 73 7.56 4.56 10.95
C LYS A 73 7.06 3.57 9.90
N LEU A 74 7.74 2.45 9.68
CA LEU A 74 7.26 1.39 8.79
C LEU A 74 6.00 0.69 9.33
N GLU A 75 5.94 0.43 10.63
CA GLU A 75 4.75 -0.11 11.31
C GLU A 75 3.57 0.86 11.21
N LEU A 76 3.81 2.15 11.38
CA LEU A 76 2.80 3.18 11.20
C LEU A 76 2.26 3.20 9.76
N LEU A 77 3.15 3.16 8.77
CA LEU A 77 2.75 3.11 7.36
C LEU A 77 1.95 1.82 7.06
N ALA A 78 2.38 0.67 7.58
CA ALA A 78 1.70 -0.60 7.39
C ALA A 78 0.27 -0.58 7.97
N ARG A 79 0.07 0.01 9.15
CA ARG A 79 -1.25 0.18 9.76
C ARG A 79 -2.16 1.11 8.94
N ALA A 80 -1.61 2.23 8.46
CA ALA A 80 -2.35 3.14 7.60
C ALA A 80 -2.83 2.46 6.30
N ILE A 81 -1.97 1.65 5.67
CA ILE A 81 -2.30 0.87 4.47
C ILE A 81 -3.39 -0.18 4.76
N GLN A 82 -3.43 -0.74 5.97
CA GLN A 82 -4.49 -1.65 6.41
C GLN A 82 -5.81 -0.94 6.73
N GLY A 83 -5.85 0.39 6.66
CA GLY A 83 -7.05 1.18 6.91
C GLY A 83 -7.26 1.55 8.37
N GLU A 84 -6.26 1.38 9.22
CA GLU A 84 -6.30 2.00 10.54
C GLU A 84 -6.11 3.51 10.38
N PRO A 85 -6.97 4.35 10.98
CA PRO A 85 -6.87 5.80 10.86
C PRO A 85 -5.57 6.26 11.53
N PRO A 86 -4.59 6.76 10.78
CA PRO A 86 -3.29 7.05 11.36
C PRO A 86 -3.25 8.42 12.07
N GLY A 87 -4.33 9.20 11.98
CA GLY A 87 -4.40 10.57 12.50
C GLY A 87 -3.30 11.45 11.91
N ASP A 88 -2.75 12.35 12.72
CA ASP A 88 -1.66 13.25 12.31
C ASP A 88 -0.30 12.54 12.15
N SER A 89 -0.22 11.25 12.49
CA SER A 89 1.04 10.50 12.54
C SER A 89 1.72 10.36 11.16
N ILE A 90 0.96 10.34 10.06
CA ILE A 90 1.56 10.29 8.70
C ILE A 90 2.22 11.60 8.33
N VAL A 91 1.63 12.73 8.75
CA VAL A 91 2.21 14.05 8.55
C VAL A 91 3.53 14.14 9.31
N ASP A 92 3.55 13.66 10.56
CA ASP A 92 4.78 13.61 11.37
C ASP A 92 5.84 12.69 10.76
N LEU A 93 5.44 11.52 10.25
CA LEU A 93 6.34 10.61 9.54
C LEU A 93 6.96 11.33 8.34
N SER A 94 6.14 11.96 7.51
CA SER A 94 6.59 12.67 6.32
C SER A 94 7.55 13.80 6.68
N ALA A 95 7.21 14.63 7.67
CA ALA A 95 8.05 15.72 8.15
C ALA A 95 9.39 15.24 8.73
N THR A 96 9.44 14.03 9.29
CA THR A 96 10.67 13.43 9.83
C THR A 96 11.57 12.89 8.72
N ILE A 97 10.98 12.21 7.71
CA ILE A 97 11.74 11.45 6.71
C ILE A 97 12.07 12.29 5.47
N ALA A 98 11.18 13.17 5.02
CA ALA A 98 11.37 13.95 3.79
C ALA A 98 12.65 14.80 3.80
N PRO A 99 13.02 15.52 4.88
CA PRO A 99 14.24 16.34 4.89
C PRO A 99 15.54 15.53 4.80
N LEU A 100 15.49 14.24 5.10
CA LEU A 100 16.64 13.34 5.08
C LEU A 100 16.91 12.77 3.69
N GLN A 101 15.97 12.92 2.76
CA GLN A 101 16.12 12.40 1.40
C GLN A 101 16.97 13.34 0.53
N LYS A 102 18.02 12.78 -0.06
CA LYS A 102 18.89 13.49 -1.02
C LYS A 102 18.29 13.54 -2.42
N ASP A 103 17.50 12.53 -2.78
CA ASP A 103 16.79 12.50 -4.07
C ASP A 103 15.49 13.30 -3.97
N GLU A 104 15.36 14.32 -4.81
CA GLU A 104 14.19 15.21 -4.87
C GLU A 104 12.90 14.46 -5.23
N ALA A 105 12.97 13.41 -6.04
CA ALA A 105 11.82 12.59 -6.40
C ALA A 105 11.35 11.73 -5.23
N GLU A 106 12.28 11.15 -4.47
CA GLU A 106 11.94 10.38 -3.27
C GLU A 106 11.42 11.28 -2.16
N ARG A 107 12.02 12.47 -1.98
CA ARG A 107 11.49 13.48 -1.06
C ARG A 107 10.04 13.82 -1.39
N ALA A 108 9.76 14.17 -2.65
CA ALA A 108 8.41 14.50 -3.11
C ALA A 108 7.43 13.32 -2.93
N LEU A 109 7.89 12.07 -3.04
CA LEU A 109 7.08 10.89 -2.75
C LEU A 109 6.69 10.82 -1.27
N ILE A 110 7.65 11.04 -0.36
CA ILE A 110 7.40 11.03 1.09
C ILE A 110 6.47 12.19 1.49
N GLU A 111 6.62 13.38 0.89
CA GLU A 111 5.71 14.52 1.09
C GLU A 111 4.28 14.24 0.61
N ALA A 112 4.14 13.43 -0.46
CA ALA A 112 2.85 13.05 -1.02
C ALA A 112 2.23 11.79 -0.38
N LEU A 113 2.81 11.28 0.73
CA LEU A 113 2.39 10.02 1.33
C LEU A 113 0.92 10.04 1.77
N GLN A 114 0.47 11.14 2.40
CA GLN A 114 -0.94 11.30 2.77
C GLN A 114 -1.86 11.22 1.55
N GLN A 115 -1.48 11.87 0.45
CA GLN A 115 -2.27 11.86 -0.78
C GLN A 115 -2.33 10.46 -1.42
N CYS A 116 -1.28 9.64 -1.24
CA CYS A 116 -1.31 8.24 -1.65
C CYS A 116 -2.27 7.41 -0.80
N LEU A 117 -2.35 7.66 0.51
CA LEU A 117 -3.31 6.99 1.39
C LEU A 117 -4.74 7.44 1.10
N ASP A 118 -4.96 8.73 0.86
CA ASP A 118 -6.26 9.26 0.43
C ASP A 118 -6.70 8.64 -0.91
N TRP A 119 -5.75 8.37 -1.81
CA TRP A 119 -6.01 7.65 -3.05
C TRP A 119 -6.38 6.17 -2.78
N LEU A 120 -5.71 5.51 -1.83
CA LEU A 120 -6.02 4.13 -1.43
C LEU A 120 -7.47 3.97 -0.94
N GLU A 121 -8.02 5.00 -0.30
CA GLU A 121 -9.43 5.00 0.15
C GLU A 121 -10.44 5.21 -0.98
N GLN A 122 -10.00 5.76 -2.12
CA GLN A 122 -10.87 6.09 -3.25
C GLN A 122 -10.98 4.97 -4.30
N ILE A 123 -10.09 3.97 -4.26
CA ILE A 123 -10.17 2.80 -5.16
C ILE A 123 -11.15 1.75 -4.63
N ASP A 124 -11.58 0.85 -5.52
CA ASP A 124 -12.51 -0.23 -5.16
C ASP A 124 -11.93 -1.10 -4.03
N VAL A 125 -12.79 -1.55 -3.12
CA VAL A 125 -12.39 -2.32 -1.92
C VAL A 125 -11.57 -3.57 -2.27
N GLU A 126 -11.91 -4.25 -3.38
CA GLU A 126 -11.17 -5.42 -3.85
C GLU A 126 -9.73 -5.05 -4.29
N ASP A 127 -9.59 -3.95 -5.05
CA ASP A 127 -8.29 -3.48 -5.52
C ASP A 127 -7.45 -2.93 -4.35
N ARG A 128 -8.10 -2.31 -3.36
CA ARG A 128 -7.46 -1.89 -2.11
C ARG A 128 -6.87 -3.07 -1.36
N GLU A 129 -7.63 -4.15 -1.19
CA GLU A 129 -7.14 -5.35 -0.50
C GLU A 129 -5.92 -5.96 -1.23
N ASP A 130 -5.98 -6.07 -2.55
CA ASP A 130 -4.86 -6.55 -3.37
C ASP A 130 -3.61 -5.66 -3.21
N VAL A 131 -3.78 -4.33 -3.24
CA VAL A 131 -2.68 -3.36 -3.04
C VAL A 131 -2.12 -3.46 -1.63
N SER A 132 -2.96 -3.47 -0.60
CA SER A 132 -2.53 -3.56 0.80
C SER A 132 -1.75 -4.84 1.07
N ILE A 133 -2.19 -5.98 0.53
CA ILE A 133 -1.46 -7.24 0.64
C ILE A 133 -0.08 -7.14 -0.02
N ALA A 134 -0.02 -6.64 -1.26
CA ALA A 134 1.22 -6.56 -2.02
C ALA A 134 2.25 -5.64 -1.34
N VAL A 135 1.82 -4.47 -0.87
CA VAL A 135 2.71 -3.51 -0.21
C VAL A 135 3.14 -4.00 1.16
N ASN A 136 2.22 -4.55 1.95
CA ASN A 136 2.56 -5.09 3.27
C ASN A 136 3.56 -6.25 3.14
N PHE A 137 3.40 -7.10 2.13
CA PHE A 137 4.41 -8.11 1.82
C PHE A 137 5.77 -7.48 1.52
N SER A 138 5.82 -6.39 0.73
CA SER A 138 7.06 -5.64 0.47
C SER A 138 7.73 -5.17 1.76
N ILE A 139 6.98 -4.46 2.61
CA ILE A 139 7.45 -3.90 3.90
C ILE A 139 8.08 -5.00 4.78
N TRP A 140 7.38 -6.13 4.95
CA TRP A 140 7.81 -7.18 5.87
C TRP A 140 8.78 -8.19 5.26
N SER A 141 8.88 -8.26 3.94
CA SER A 141 9.83 -9.17 3.27
C SER A 141 11.29 -8.76 3.53
N ALA A 142 11.57 -7.46 3.59
CA ALA A 142 12.89 -6.93 3.90
C ALA A 142 13.29 -7.15 5.37
N PHE A 143 12.31 -7.25 6.28
CA PHE A 143 12.53 -7.38 7.72
C PHE A 143 12.60 -8.84 8.23
N ARG A 144 12.29 -9.83 7.39
CA ARG A 144 12.41 -11.26 7.77
C ARG A 144 13.88 -11.74 7.75
N ILE A 145 14.73 -11.08 8.54
CA ILE A 145 16.00 -11.62 9.01
C ILE A 145 15.86 -11.73 10.54
N PRO A 146 15.93 -12.93 11.13
CA PRO A 146 15.95 -13.04 12.58
C PRO A 146 17.27 -12.41 13.04
N GLU A 147 17.20 -11.32 13.81
CA GLU A 147 18.34 -10.89 14.60
C GLU A 147 18.65 -12.05 15.55
N SER A 148 19.71 -12.78 15.20
CA SER A 148 20.27 -13.83 16.02
C SER A 148 20.78 -13.18 17.31
N SER A 149 19.91 -13.11 18.31
CA SER A 149 20.30 -12.77 19.66
C SER A 149 21.43 -13.71 20.10
N PRO A 150 22.57 -13.20 20.59
CA PRO A 150 23.68 -14.04 21.02
C PRO A 150 23.30 -14.77 22.30
N ARG A 151 22.88 -16.03 22.12
CA ARG A 151 23.07 -17.20 23.00
C ARG A 151 23.63 -16.88 24.41
N SER A 152 22.77 -16.55 25.36
CA SER A 152 22.96 -16.92 26.77
C SER A 152 22.11 -18.14 27.07
N LYS A 153 22.72 -19.34 27.02
CA LYS A 153 22.05 -20.59 27.46
C LYS A 153 21.76 -20.50 28.96
N PRO A 154 20.51 -20.65 29.45
CA PRO A 154 20.29 -21.07 30.81
C PRO A 154 20.49 -22.59 30.88
N ARG A 155 21.27 -23.00 31.87
CA ARG A 155 21.53 -24.39 32.27
C ARG A 155 20.17 -25.04 32.68
N PRO A 156 19.81 -26.25 32.24
CA PRO A 156 18.56 -26.86 32.66
C PRO A 156 18.72 -27.44 34.07
N SER A 157 17.88 -26.98 35.00
CA SER A 157 17.54 -27.71 36.22
C SER A 157 16.06 -28.08 36.16
N SER A 158 15.80 -29.37 36.34
CA SER A 158 14.51 -30.07 36.51
C SER A 158 13.42 -29.19 37.15
N THR A 159 12.14 -29.22 36.76
CA THR A 159 11.21 -30.34 36.89
C THR A 159 9.89 -30.06 36.14
N ASN A 160 9.14 -31.12 35.85
CA ASN A 160 7.83 -31.20 35.20
C ASN A 160 6.79 -30.14 35.63
N THR A 161 5.93 -29.72 34.70
CA THR A 161 4.45 -29.77 34.84
C THR A 161 3.79 -29.59 33.47
N LEU A 162 2.95 -30.57 33.10
CA LEU A 162 1.99 -30.52 31.99
C LEU A 162 0.98 -29.39 32.23
N THR A 163 0.84 -28.44 31.32
CA THR A 163 -0.38 -27.63 31.18
C THR A 163 -0.60 -27.30 29.72
N SER A 164 -1.65 -27.91 29.18
CA SER A 164 -2.28 -27.64 27.90
C SER A 164 -2.84 -26.22 27.83
N LEU A 165 -2.52 -25.49 26.76
CA LEU A 165 -3.23 -24.28 26.32
C LEU A 165 -3.34 -24.31 24.77
N PRO A 166 -4.36 -23.64 24.20
CA PRO A 166 -5.11 -24.15 23.05
C PRO A 166 -4.49 -23.84 21.69
N ALA A 167 -4.94 -24.62 20.71
CA ALA A 167 -4.65 -24.52 19.30
C ALA A 167 -4.85 -23.11 18.74
N VAL A 168 -3.81 -22.61 18.08
CA VAL A 168 -3.87 -21.45 17.18
C VAL A 168 -4.55 -21.90 15.88
N PRO A 169 -5.57 -21.19 15.37
CA PRO A 169 -6.14 -21.51 14.07
C PRO A 169 -5.14 -21.18 12.96
N GLU A 170 -4.55 -22.23 12.37
CA GLU A 170 -3.90 -22.16 11.06
C GLU A 170 -4.97 -21.78 10.02
N ASN A 171 -5.08 -20.50 9.69
CA ASN A 171 -5.79 -20.07 8.49
C ASN A 171 -5.06 -18.91 7.83
N SER A 172 -3.90 -19.19 7.23
CA SER A 172 -3.30 -18.32 6.22
C SER A 172 -2.34 -19.11 5.35
N GLY A 173 -2.91 -19.96 4.49
CA GLY A 173 -2.13 -20.82 3.59
C GLY A 173 -2.76 -21.06 2.23
N ARG A 174 -3.83 -20.35 1.86
CA ARG A 174 -4.58 -20.62 0.61
C ARG A 174 -4.82 -19.45 -0.34
N SER A 175 -4.42 -18.22 -0.03
CA SER A 175 -4.68 -17.07 -0.94
C SER A 175 -3.57 -16.75 -1.94
N PHE A 176 -2.38 -17.36 -1.84
CA PHE A 176 -1.21 -16.88 -2.59
C PHE A 176 -1.26 -17.16 -4.12
N VAL A 177 -2.13 -18.06 -4.61
CA VAL A 177 -2.25 -18.37 -6.05
C VAL A 177 -3.45 -17.66 -6.70
N PHE A 178 -4.36 -17.07 -5.91
CA PHE A 178 -5.63 -16.55 -6.46
C PHE A 178 -5.55 -15.09 -6.92
N VAL A 179 -4.68 -14.27 -6.33
CA VAL A 179 -4.60 -12.81 -6.56
C VAL A 179 -4.10 -12.46 -7.97
N THR A 180 -3.09 -13.17 -8.49
CA THR A 180 -2.56 -12.89 -9.84
C THR A 180 -3.46 -13.44 -10.95
N CYS A 181 -4.23 -14.51 -10.70
CA CYS A 181 -5.09 -15.12 -11.72
C CYS A 181 -6.44 -14.38 -11.87
N ARG A 182 -6.97 -13.79 -10.79
CA ARG A 182 -8.28 -13.12 -10.79
C ARG A 182 -8.32 -11.83 -11.61
N ASN A 183 -7.19 -11.10 -11.71
CA ASN A 183 -7.09 -9.88 -12.49
C ASN A 183 -6.89 -10.10 -14.01
N PHE A 184 -6.33 -11.25 -14.43
CA PHE A 184 -6.14 -11.55 -15.85
C PHE A 184 -7.45 -11.94 -16.57
N HIS A 185 -8.38 -12.61 -15.88
CA HIS A 185 -9.67 -13.05 -16.45
C HIS A 185 -10.71 -11.94 -16.67
N ARG A 186 -10.49 -10.69 -16.19
CA ARG A 186 -11.45 -9.58 -16.32
C ARG A 186 -11.43 -8.85 -17.67
N GLY A 187 -10.54 -9.24 -18.60
CA GLY A 187 -10.46 -8.67 -19.95
C GLY A 187 -11.54 -9.12 -20.94
N ALA A 188 -12.32 -10.16 -20.61
CA ALA A 188 -13.35 -10.71 -21.50
C ALA A 188 -14.73 -10.63 -20.85
N LYS A 189 -15.52 -9.59 -21.16
CA LYS A 189 -16.97 -9.64 -20.97
C LYS A 189 -17.60 -10.28 -22.20
N PRO A 190 -18.27 -11.44 -22.12
CA PRO A 190 -19.25 -11.81 -23.14
C PRO A 190 -20.45 -10.88 -23.01
N LYS A 191 -20.75 -10.12 -24.07
CA LYS A 191 -22.04 -9.47 -24.24
C LYS A 191 -23.08 -10.57 -24.45
N CYS A 192 -23.84 -10.92 -23.43
CA CYS A 192 -25.09 -11.67 -23.60
C CYS A 192 -26.24 -10.69 -23.41
N SER A 193 -26.61 -10.03 -24.50
CA SER A 193 -27.89 -9.35 -24.65
C SER A 193 -28.97 -10.42 -24.79
N ILE A 194 -29.68 -10.72 -23.69
CA ILE A 194 -30.97 -11.42 -23.78
C ILE A 194 -32.00 -10.35 -24.11
N SER A 195 -32.39 -10.32 -25.39
CA SER A 195 -33.56 -9.63 -25.89
C SER A 195 -34.80 -10.28 -25.29
N GLN A 196 -35.57 -9.53 -24.50
CA GLN A 196 -36.95 -9.88 -24.21
C GLN A 196 -37.79 -9.49 -25.43
N SER A 197 -38.15 -10.46 -26.26
CA SER A 197 -39.23 -10.33 -27.23
C SER A 197 -40.42 -11.16 -26.74
N ASN A 198 -41.50 -10.44 -26.39
CA ASN A 198 -42.87 -10.92 -26.32
C ASN A 198 -43.22 -11.82 -27.51
N THR A 199 -44.00 -12.88 -27.27
CA THR A 199 -45.24 -13.17 -28.02
C THR A 199 -46.14 -14.13 -27.24
N GLU A 200 -47.41 -13.75 -27.22
CA GLU A 200 -48.63 -14.36 -26.69
C GLU A 200 -48.89 -15.84 -27.06
N SER A 201 -49.75 -16.55 -26.30
CA SER A 201 -51.00 -17.15 -26.82
C SER A 201 -51.69 -18.11 -25.82
N VAL A 202 -52.78 -17.62 -25.20
CA VAL A 202 -54.16 -18.17 -25.09
C VAL A 202 -54.45 -19.71 -25.16
N CYS A 203 -55.32 -20.15 -24.22
CA CYS A 203 -56.28 -21.30 -24.12
C CYS A 203 -55.82 -22.74 -24.47
N SER A 204 -56.27 -23.79 -23.77
CA SER A 204 -57.62 -24.09 -23.23
C SER A 204 -57.58 -24.86 -21.92
#